data_AF-A0A534W2D5-F1
#
_entry.id   AF-A0A534W2D5-F1
#
_cell.length_a   1.000
_cell.length_b   1.000
_cell.length_c   1.000
_cell.angle_alpha   90.00
_cell.angle_beta   90.00
_cell.angle_gamma   90.00
#
_symmetry.space_group_name_H-M   'P 1'
#
loop_
_entity.id
_entity.type
_entity.pdbx_description
1 polymer ?
#
loop_
_entity_poly.entity_id
_entity_poly.type
_entity_poly.pdbx_seq_one_letter_code
_entity_poly.pdbx_strand_id
1 'polypeptide(L)'
;MGGFSGADRPDGEDRARPGGAERRGRRGRELRRVRLRLAGAALALGCARQAPPPPPPAPPPPPLTEESLAPSTTAEFQIGPIKETASTDGAAVFVEGTVRNVGSRPSRDVKVSVEGLDSAGTRVVSADTLPTPQAIAPGTSATFVVRLPNDPAVRTYHVVAIGR
;
A
#
# COMPACT_ATOMS: atom_id res chain seq x y z
N MET A 1 -7.48 -6.02 -58.74
CA MET A 1 -8.76 -6.26 -58.04
C MET A 1 -8.54 -5.96 -56.56
N GLY A 2 -8.82 -4.71 -56.17
CA GLY A 2 -8.79 -4.28 -54.77
C GLY A 2 -10.21 -4.25 -54.21
N GLY A 3 -10.34 -4.45 -52.90
CA GLY A 3 -11.61 -4.33 -52.19
C GLY A 3 -11.59 -5.02 -50.84
N PHE A 4 -10.96 -4.40 -49.83
CA PHE A 4 -11.23 -4.69 -48.42
C PHE A 4 -12.08 -3.54 -47.86
N SER A 5 -13.34 -3.82 -47.54
CA SER A 5 -14.22 -3.02 -46.67
C SER A 5 -14.42 -3.85 -45.39
N GLY A 6 -14.09 -3.35 -44.20
CA GLY A 6 -14.96 -2.47 -43.42
C GLY A 6 -15.99 -3.35 -42.69
N ALA A 7 -15.65 -3.91 -41.52
CA ALA A 7 -15.83 -3.34 -40.18
C ALA A 7 -17.30 -3.22 -39.75
N ASP A 8 -17.72 -4.10 -38.84
CA ASP A 8 -18.89 -3.89 -37.97
C ASP A 8 -18.53 -4.39 -36.57
N ARG A 9 -18.61 -3.47 -35.58
CA ARG A 9 -18.36 -3.72 -34.15
C ARG A 9 -19.72 -3.92 -33.47
N PRO A 10 -19.86 -4.86 -32.53
CA PRO A 10 -21.01 -4.90 -31.66
C PRO A 10 -20.88 -3.88 -30.51
N ASP A 11 -21.91 -3.04 -30.39
CA ASP A 11 -22.32 -2.32 -29.18
C ASP A 11 -22.69 -3.30 -28.05
N GLY A 12 -22.50 -2.91 -26.79
CA GLY A 12 -22.99 -3.69 -25.65
C GLY A 12 -22.34 -3.35 -24.32
N GLU A 13 -22.58 -2.13 -23.86
CA GLU A 13 -22.31 -1.64 -22.52
C GLU A 13 -23.29 -2.30 -21.51
N ASP A 14 -22.79 -2.92 -20.42
CA ASP A 14 -23.50 -2.89 -19.13
C ASP A 14 -22.53 -3.17 -17.96
N ARG A 15 -22.42 -2.16 -17.09
CA ARG A 15 -21.70 -2.17 -15.82
C ARG A 15 -22.71 -2.42 -14.70
N ALA A 16 -22.45 -3.35 -13.78
CA ALA A 16 -22.63 -3.13 -12.34
C ALA A 16 -22.30 -4.36 -11.47
N ARG A 17 -21.22 -4.25 -10.68
CA ARG A 17 -21.08 -4.70 -9.27
C ARG A 17 -19.92 -3.87 -8.67
N PRO A 18 -19.75 -3.71 -7.34
CA PRO A 18 -20.58 -4.08 -6.19
C PRO A 18 -20.77 -2.92 -5.16
N GLY A 19 -21.87 -2.92 -4.39
CA GLY A 19 -21.93 -2.28 -3.06
C GLY A 19 -21.79 -3.38 -2.00
N GLY A 20 -21.14 -3.23 -0.86
CA GLY A 20 -20.85 -2.03 -0.08
C GLY A 20 -21.32 -2.28 1.36
N ALA A 21 -20.35 -2.56 2.23
CA ALA A 21 -20.33 -2.72 3.70
C ALA A 21 -21.51 -2.22 4.58
N GLU A 22 -21.76 -2.95 5.69
CA GLU A 22 -22.22 -2.35 6.97
C GLU A 22 -21.90 -3.30 8.16
N ARG A 23 -20.86 -3.05 8.97
CA ARG A 23 -20.77 -2.26 10.21
C ARG A 23 -21.61 -2.75 11.42
N ARG A 24 -20.86 -3.33 12.39
CA ARG A 24 -20.83 -3.08 13.85
C ARG A 24 -22.08 -2.51 14.57
N GLY A 25 -22.51 -3.23 15.60
CA GLY A 25 -22.98 -2.75 16.92
C GLY A 25 -22.77 -3.88 17.93
N ARG A 26 -22.13 -3.81 19.10
CA ARG A 26 -21.94 -2.83 20.20
C ARG A 26 -23.23 -2.44 20.95
N ARG A 27 -23.21 -2.70 22.28
CA ARG A 27 -24.10 -2.26 23.38
C ARG A 27 -25.27 -3.25 23.64
N GLY A 28 -25.68 -3.58 24.87
CA GLY A 28 -25.38 -3.13 26.24
C GLY A 28 -25.83 -4.23 27.23
N ARG A 29 -25.19 -4.37 28.41
CA ARG A 29 -25.68 -3.87 29.72
C ARG A 29 -27.19 -4.03 29.96
N GLU A 30 -27.54 -4.85 30.96
CA GLU A 30 -28.44 -4.55 32.10
C GLU A 30 -28.85 -5.89 32.76
N LEU A 31 -28.30 -6.27 33.92
CA LEU A 31 -28.83 -5.97 35.26
C LEU A 31 -30.34 -6.16 35.39
N ARG A 32 -30.77 -7.33 35.89
CA ARG A 32 -32.03 -7.45 36.63
C ARG A 32 -31.81 -8.21 37.94
N ARG A 33 -31.81 -7.42 39.02
CA ARG A 33 -32.16 -7.84 40.38
C ARG A 33 -33.57 -8.44 40.37
N VAL A 34 -33.89 -9.31 41.33
CA VAL A 34 -35.13 -9.34 42.15
C VAL A 34 -35.13 -10.65 42.97
N ARG A 35 -34.86 -10.57 44.28
CA ARG A 35 -35.79 -10.68 45.43
C ARG A 35 -36.09 -12.13 45.83
N LEU A 36 -35.88 -12.50 47.10
CA LEU A 36 -36.89 -12.70 48.19
C LEU A 36 -36.76 -14.19 48.61
N ARG A 37 -36.83 -14.68 49.86
CA ARG A 37 -36.99 -14.18 51.23
C ARG A 37 -36.81 -15.37 52.20
N LEU A 38 -36.42 -15.08 53.45
CA LEU A 38 -36.76 -15.74 54.75
C LEU A 38 -36.52 -17.27 54.90
N ALA A 39 -36.22 -17.87 56.06
CA ALA A 39 -35.98 -17.49 57.45
C ALA A 39 -35.49 -18.77 58.19
N GLY A 40 -34.87 -18.64 59.36
CA GLY A 40 -34.61 -19.74 60.30
C GLY A 40 -33.29 -19.50 61.06
N ALA A 41 -33.34 -18.99 62.30
CA ALA A 41 -33.34 -19.75 63.58
C ALA A 41 -32.06 -20.61 63.76
N ALA A 42 -31.37 -20.70 64.88
CA ALA A 42 -31.20 -19.96 66.13
C ALA A 42 -30.01 -20.67 66.84
N LEU A 43 -29.16 -19.90 67.54
CA LEU A 43 -28.30 -20.29 68.69
C LEU A 43 -27.43 -21.56 68.62
N ALA A 44 -26.11 -21.38 68.56
CA ALA A 44 -25.16 -22.19 69.34
C ALA A 44 -23.76 -21.56 69.40
N LEU A 45 -23.30 -21.36 70.65
CA LEU A 45 -21.94 -21.49 71.21
C LEU A 45 -20.71 -20.92 70.47
N GLY A 46 -19.88 -20.26 71.29
CA GLY A 46 -18.70 -19.53 70.87
C GLY A 46 -17.63 -20.34 70.16
N CYS A 47 -16.83 -19.61 69.38
CA CYS A 47 -15.43 -19.87 69.11
C CYS A 47 -14.81 -18.51 68.79
N ALA A 48 -13.66 -18.24 69.39
CA ALA A 48 -12.89 -17.02 69.17
C ALA A 48 -12.77 -16.73 67.66
N ARG A 49 -12.98 -15.48 67.25
CA ARG A 49 -12.69 -15.02 65.88
C ARG A 49 -11.21 -15.21 65.63
N GLN A 50 -10.84 -16.36 65.06
CA GLN A 50 -9.57 -16.52 64.39
C GLN A 50 -9.62 -15.54 63.21
N ALA A 51 -8.82 -14.47 63.30
CA ALA A 51 -8.65 -13.56 62.18
C ALA A 51 -8.25 -14.41 60.96
N PRO A 52 -8.92 -14.26 59.80
CA PRO A 52 -8.51 -14.99 58.61
C PRO A 52 -7.04 -14.64 58.33
N PRO A 53 -6.20 -15.63 58.01
CA PRO A 53 -4.82 -15.34 57.63
C PRO A 53 -4.86 -14.31 56.48
N PRO A 54 -3.93 -13.33 56.47
CA PRO A 54 -3.88 -12.37 55.39
C PRO A 54 -3.82 -13.12 54.06
N PRO A 55 -4.58 -12.69 53.04
CA PRO A 55 -4.50 -13.32 51.73
C PRO A 55 -3.04 -13.29 51.27
N PRO A 56 -2.56 -14.37 50.62
CA PRO A 56 -1.20 -14.38 50.08
C PRO A 56 -1.03 -13.14 49.17
N PRO A 57 0.14 -12.48 49.22
CA PRO A 57 0.41 -11.36 48.33
C PRO A 57 0.17 -11.80 46.89
N ALA A 58 -0.58 -11.00 46.12
CA ALA A 58 -0.81 -11.28 44.71
C ALA A 58 0.56 -11.44 44.03
N PRO A 59 0.73 -12.46 43.16
CA PRO A 59 1.97 -12.61 42.41
C PRO A 59 2.24 -11.31 41.64
N PRO A 60 3.50 -10.85 41.57
CA PRO A 60 3.84 -9.65 40.81
C PRO A 60 3.36 -9.83 39.37
N PRO A 61 2.79 -8.78 38.74
CA PRO A 61 2.40 -8.87 37.34
C PRO A 61 3.63 -9.26 36.50
N PRO A 62 3.44 -10.11 35.47
CA PRO A 62 4.54 -10.46 34.57
C PRO A 62 5.12 -9.17 33.96
N PRO A 63 6.44 -9.08 33.78
CA PRO A 63 7.04 -7.94 33.10
C PRO A 63 6.44 -7.82 31.70
N LEU A 64 5.83 -6.67 31.42
CA LEU A 64 5.42 -6.31 30.07
C LEU A 64 6.70 -5.99 29.30
N THR A 65 7.21 -6.97 28.58
CA THR A 65 8.28 -6.75 27.60
C THR A 65 7.66 -6.03 26.41
N GLU A 66 7.97 -4.74 26.24
CA GLU A 66 7.71 -4.05 24.97
C GLU A 66 8.57 -4.70 23.89
N GLU A 67 7.94 -5.56 23.09
CA GLU A 67 8.57 -6.14 21.90
C GLU A 67 8.71 -5.03 20.86
N SER A 68 9.93 -4.53 20.69
CA SER A 68 10.27 -3.54 19.66
C SER A 68 9.98 -4.14 18.28
N LEU A 69 8.91 -3.69 17.64
CA LEU A 69 8.62 -4.05 16.26
C LEU A 69 9.81 -3.67 15.38
N ALA A 70 10.20 -4.58 14.48
CA ALA A 70 11.21 -4.28 13.47
C ALA A 70 10.81 -3.00 12.70
N PRO A 71 11.76 -2.11 12.37
CA PRO A 71 11.46 -0.91 11.60
C PRO A 71 10.76 -1.29 10.29
N SER A 72 9.65 -0.62 9.99
CA SER A 72 8.93 -0.82 8.73
C SER A 72 9.85 -0.49 7.56
N THR A 73 10.18 -1.48 6.73
CA THR A 73 11.02 -1.28 5.55
C THR A 73 10.16 -0.91 4.35
N THR A 74 10.52 0.17 3.66
CA THR A 74 9.77 0.68 2.49
C THR A 74 10.71 0.78 1.29
N ALA A 75 10.17 0.50 0.10
CA ALA A 75 10.83 0.77 -1.17
C ALA A 75 10.48 2.19 -1.61
N GLU A 76 11.50 3.01 -1.86
CA GLU A 76 11.34 4.40 -2.28
C GLU A 76 12.34 4.67 -3.40
N PHE A 77 11.87 5.30 -4.48
CA PHE A 77 12.68 5.52 -5.67
C PHE A 77 12.81 7.01 -5.99
N GLN A 78 14.02 7.40 -6.34
CA GLN A 78 14.33 8.73 -6.82
C GLN A 78 14.79 8.66 -8.28
N ILE A 79 14.18 9.46 -9.15
CA ILE A 79 14.61 9.61 -10.54
C ILE A 79 15.76 10.62 -10.57
N GLY A 80 16.89 10.22 -11.15
CA GLY A 80 18.06 11.07 -11.34
C GLY A 80 17.93 11.99 -12.56
N PRO A 81 19.03 12.62 -13.00
CA PRO A 81 19.02 13.47 -14.18
C PRO A 81 18.59 12.68 -15.41
N ILE A 82 17.73 13.29 -16.21
CA ILE A 82 17.18 12.73 -17.45
C ILE A 82 17.88 13.42 -18.62
N LYS A 83 18.27 12.63 -19.62
CA LYS A 83 18.82 13.10 -20.88
C LYS A 83 17.88 12.68 -22.01
N GLU A 84 17.62 13.62 -22.90
CA GLU A 84 16.84 13.40 -24.11
C GLU A 84 17.76 13.41 -25.32
N THR A 85 17.64 12.39 -26.16
CA THR A 85 18.37 12.30 -27.42
C THR A 85 17.39 11.97 -28.54
N ALA A 86 17.28 12.84 -29.54
CA ALA A 86 16.48 12.56 -30.73
C ALA A 86 17.12 11.43 -31.56
N SER A 87 16.30 10.54 -32.12
CA SER A 87 16.74 9.52 -33.08
C SER A 87 17.28 10.18 -34.35
N THR A 88 18.19 9.50 -35.05
CA THR A 88 18.80 10.00 -36.30
C THR A 88 17.77 10.36 -37.37
N ASP A 89 16.69 9.60 -37.43
CA ASP A 89 15.54 9.78 -38.31
C ASP A 89 14.52 10.83 -37.83
N GLY A 90 14.66 11.34 -36.60
CA GLY A 90 13.75 12.31 -36.00
C GLY A 90 12.36 11.79 -35.64
N ALA A 91 12.04 10.51 -35.89
CA ALA A 91 10.74 9.94 -35.60
C ALA A 91 10.57 9.51 -34.14
N ALA A 92 11.66 9.43 -33.37
CA ALA A 92 11.65 9.03 -31.97
C ALA A 92 12.57 9.89 -31.10
N VAL A 93 12.26 9.95 -29.81
CA VAL A 93 13.11 10.52 -28.76
C VAL A 93 13.46 9.41 -27.79
N PHE A 94 14.75 9.29 -27.49
CA PHE A 94 15.26 8.42 -26.44
C PHE A 94 15.38 9.22 -25.14
N VAL A 95 14.66 8.77 -24.12
CA VAL A 95 14.73 9.32 -22.78
C VAL A 95 15.55 8.37 -21.92
N GLU A 96 16.72 8.83 -21.53
CA GLU A 96 17.70 8.09 -20.75
C GLU A 96 17.80 8.67 -19.35
N GLY A 97 17.85 7.83 -18.32
CA GLY A 97 17.93 8.31 -16.95
C GLY A 97 18.41 7.26 -15.98
N THR A 98 18.47 7.64 -14.71
CA THR A 98 18.80 6.74 -13.60
C THR A 98 17.66 6.69 -12.60
N VAL A 99 17.45 5.52 -12.00
CA VAL A 99 16.56 5.32 -10.85
C VAL A 99 17.40 4.84 -9.69
N ARG A 100 17.33 5.53 -8.56
CA ARG A 100 18.01 5.16 -7.32
C ARG A 100 16.98 4.70 -6.29
N ASN A 101 17.22 3.55 -5.66
CA ASN A 101 16.43 3.12 -4.52
C ASN A 101 16.96 3.84 -3.27
N VAL A 102 16.20 4.79 -2.74
CA VAL A 102 16.51 5.53 -1.51
C VAL A 102 15.82 4.93 -0.28
N GLY A 103 14.95 3.94 -0.50
CA GLY A 103 14.31 3.18 0.56
C GLY A 103 15.24 2.20 1.27
N SER A 104 14.72 1.56 2.31
CA SER A 104 15.43 0.58 3.13
C SER A 104 15.24 -0.87 2.67
N ARG A 105 14.34 -1.10 1.69
CA ARG A 105 14.04 -2.44 1.16
C ARG A 105 14.62 -2.63 -0.25
N PRO A 106 15.31 -3.75 -0.56
CA PRO A 106 15.67 -4.08 -1.93
C PRO A 106 14.41 -4.26 -2.76
N SER A 107 14.41 -3.67 -3.95
CA SER A 107 13.30 -3.76 -4.87
C SER A 107 13.67 -4.52 -6.11
N ARG A 108 12.74 -5.32 -6.60
CA ARG A 108 12.86 -6.07 -7.86
C ARG A 108 11.70 -5.70 -8.77
N ASP A 109 11.84 -6.07 -10.04
CA ASP A 109 10.82 -5.86 -11.06
C ASP A 109 10.41 -4.39 -11.18
N VAL A 110 11.39 -3.48 -11.04
CA VAL A 110 11.13 -2.04 -11.15
C VAL A 110 10.70 -1.75 -12.58
N LYS A 111 9.54 -1.12 -12.75
CA LYS A 111 9.04 -0.64 -14.03
C LYS A 111 9.15 0.88 -14.06
N VAL A 112 9.78 1.40 -15.10
CA VAL A 112 9.84 2.84 -15.36
C VAL A 112 8.86 3.17 -16.48
N SER A 113 7.95 4.09 -16.21
CA SER A 113 7.00 4.64 -17.18
C SER A 113 7.35 6.09 -17.43
N VAL A 114 7.53 6.45 -18.70
CA VAL A 114 7.77 7.81 -19.15
C VAL A 114 6.56 8.26 -19.94
N GLU A 115 6.00 9.39 -19.55
CA GLU A 115 4.81 9.99 -20.12
C GLU A 115 5.17 11.35 -20.71
N GLY A 116 4.95 11.54 -22.01
CA GLY A 116 5.02 12.84 -22.64
C GLY A 116 3.69 13.57 -22.44
N LEU A 117 3.74 14.74 -21.83
CA LEU A 117 2.59 15.57 -21.52
C LEU A 117 2.56 16.81 -22.43
N ASP A 118 1.36 17.24 -22.79
CA ASP A 118 1.14 18.51 -23.48
C ASP A 118 1.17 19.72 -22.51
N SER A 119 0.90 20.92 -23.02
CA SER A 119 0.85 22.15 -22.21
C SER A 119 -0.28 22.18 -21.18
N ALA A 120 -1.32 21.35 -21.35
CA ALA A 120 -2.41 21.19 -20.38
C ALA A 120 -2.11 20.10 -19.33
N GLY A 121 -0.96 19.42 -19.44
CA GLY A 121 -0.62 18.28 -18.59
C GLY A 121 -1.29 16.97 -18.99
N THR A 122 -1.90 16.91 -20.19
CA THR A 122 -2.53 15.69 -20.70
C THR A 122 -1.48 14.80 -21.34
N ARG A 123 -1.54 13.50 -21.07
CA ARG A 123 -0.64 12.51 -21.65
C ARG A 123 -0.95 12.29 -23.13
N VAL A 124 -0.01 12.66 -23.99
CA VAL A 124 -0.10 12.44 -25.45
C VAL A 124 0.64 11.18 -25.88
N VAL A 125 1.72 10.82 -25.18
CA VAL A 125 2.52 9.63 -25.46
C VAL A 125 2.97 8.98 -24.16
N SER A 126 3.13 7.66 -24.16
CA SER A 126 3.70 6.92 -23.03
C SER A 126 4.48 5.71 -23.50
N ALA A 127 5.58 5.42 -22.83
CA ALA A 127 6.32 4.19 -23.01
C ALA A 127 6.82 3.66 -21.66
N ASP A 128 7.05 2.36 -21.61
CA ASP A 128 7.59 1.70 -20.43
C ASP A 128 8.83 0.87 -20.72
N THR A 129 9.69 0.75 -19.72
CA THR A 129 10.93 -0.01 -19.79
C THR A 129 11.29 -0.57 -18.42
N LEU A 130 12.23 -1.51 -18.44
CA LEU A 130 12.79 -2.15 -17.26
C LEU A 130 14.21 -1.61 -17.11
N PRO A 131 14.54 -0.96 -15.99
CA PRO A 131 15.87 -0.46 -15.74
C PRO A 131 16.84 -1.63 -15.57
N THR A 132 18.11 -1.39 -15.91
CA THR A 132 19.20 -2.35 -15.77
C THR A 132 20.19 -1.82 -14.73
N PRO A 133 20.49 -2.60 -13.67
CA PRO A 133 19.91 -3.90 -13.31
C PRO A 133 18.45 -3.81 -12.83
N GLN A 134 17.67 -4.88 -13.02
CA GLN A 134 16.27 -4.94 -12.57
C GLN A 134 16.09 -5.01 -11.04
N ALA A 135 17.08 -5.55 -10.34
CA ALA A 135 17.13 -5.56 -8.89
C ALA A 135 17.94 -4.36 -8.40
N ILE A 136 17.28 -3.48 -7.64
CA ILE A 136 17.88 -2.26 -7.10
C ILE A 136 17.91 -2.38 -5.58
N ALA A 137 19.10 -2.63 -5.03
CA ALA A 137 19.31 -2.69 -3.60
C ALA A 137 19.19 -1.29 -2.96
N PRO A 138 18.95 -1.19 -1.65
CA PRO A 138 18.96 0.08 -0.94
C PRO A 138 20.24 0.88 -1.20
N GLY A 139 20.08 2.15 -1.58
CA GLY A 139 21.17 3.06 -1.88
C GLY A 139 21.80 2.94 -3.27
N THR A 140 21.45 1.91 -4.06
CA THR A 140 22.02 1.68 -5.40
C THR A 140 21.15 2.28 -6.51
N SER A 141 21.72 2.37 -7.71
CA SER A 141 21.04 2.93 -8.90
C SER A 141 21.01 1.94 -10.06
N ALA A 142 20.00 2.08 -10.91
CA ALA A 142 19.88 1.41 -12.19
C ALA A 142 19.63 2.44 -13.31
N THR A 143 20.04 2.13 -14.53
CA THR A 143 19.82 2.99 -15.70
C THR A 143 18.61 2.51 -16.49
N PHE A 144 17.89 3.43 -17.11
CA PHE A 144 16.82 3.09 -18.04
C PHE A 144 16.97 3.90 -19.32
N VAL A 145 16.53 3.29 -20.42
CA VAL A 145 16.38 3.94 -21.71
C VAL A 145 15.00 3.57 -22.23
N VAL A 146 14.21 4.58 -22.57
CA VAL A 146 12.91 4.41 -23.20
C VAL A 146 12.93 5.10 -24.56
N ARG A 147 12.28 4.49 -25.54
CA ARG A 147 12.05 5.10 -26.85
C ARG A 147 10.60 5.55 -26.92
N LEU A 148 10.36 6.84 -27.09
CA LEU A 148 9.03 7.39 -27.37
C LEU A 148 8.98 7.87 -28.83
N PRO A 149 7.81 7.80 -29.50
CA PRO A 149 7.61 8.54 -30.73
C PRO A 149 7.77 10.05 -30.48
N ASN A 150 8.41 10.73 -31.43
CA ASN A 150 8.63 12.17 -31.37
C ASN A 150 7.33 12.89 -31.77
N ASP A 151 6.52 13.23 -30.77
CA ASP A 151 5.25 13.94 -30.98
C ASP A 151 5.43 15.44 -30.67
N PRO A 152 5.15 16.35 -31.63
CA PRO A 152 5.34 17.79 -31.45
C PRO A 152 4.41 18.42 -30.41
N ALA A 153 3.36 17.72 -29.97
CA ALA A 153 2.48 18.16 -28.89
C ALA A 153 3.12 18.02 -27.51
N VAL A 154 4.18 17.20 -27.37
CA VAL A 154 4.88 17.01 -26.09
C VAL A 154 5.60 18.30 -25.68
N ARG A 155 5.36 18.73 -24.44
CA ARG A 155 6.00 19.89 -23.82
C ARG A 155 6.87 19.53 -22.63
N THR A 156 6.48 18.50 -21.88
CA THR A 156 7.21 18.04 -20.70
C THR A 156 7.14 16.53 -20.60
N TYR A 157 8.13 15.91 -19.96
CA TYR A 157 8.10 14.50 -19.62
C TYR A 157 7.87 14.30 -18.12
N HIS A 158 7.02 13.33 -17.79
CA HIS A 158 6.79 12.85 -16.44
C HIS A 158 7.27 11.41 -16.34
N VAL A 159 8.15 11.13 -15.38
CA VAL A 159 8.76 9.80 -15.20
C VAL A 159 8.36 9.23 -13.86
N VAL A 160 7.85 8.00 -13.88
CA VAL A 160 7.41 7.28 -12.69
C VAL A 160 8.12 5.93 -12.63
N ALA A 161 8.70 5.60 -11.47
CA ALA A 161 9.28 4.30 -11.20
C ALA A 161 8.48 3.56 -10.13
N ILE A 162 8.11 2.31 -10.39
CA ILE A 162 7.30 1.48 -9.49
C ILE A 162 8.00 0.13 -9.34
N GLY A 163 8.29 -0.30 -8.11
CA GLY A 163 8.91 -1.58 -7.81
C GLY A 163 8.18 -2.35 -6.70
N ARG A 164 8.55 -3.62 -6.50
CA ARG A 164 7.91 -4.55 -5.55
C ARG A 164 8.91 -5.16 -4.54
#